data_AF-A0A7Z9BWA9-F1
#
_entry.id   AF-A0A7Z9BWA9-F1
#
_cell.length_a   1.000
_cell.length_b   1.000
_cell.length_c   1.000
_cell.angle_alpha   90.00
_cell.angle_beta   90.00
_cell.angle_gamma   90.00
#
_symmetry.space_group_name_H-M   'P 1'
#
loop_
_entity.id
_entity.type
_entity.pdbx_description
1 polymer ?
#
loop_
_entity_poly.entity_id
_entity_poly.type
_entity_poly.pdbx_seq_one_letter_code
_entity_poly.pdbx_strand_id
1 'polypeptide(L)'
;MNTISISISDERLLKLQQVANELNLSIEELVLIGIENFLARGEFSSPNTAKNSLNNNAEISTEVVEKFYALASDWEKEVSGLSSTAQMSEHPAYQEIINMGTKIVPILLLELKNNPLYWLSALTAITGENPIKSEQRGRVKQMASAWIEWGKNQGYAIEDNV
;
A
#
# COMPACT_ATOMS: atom_id res chain seq x y z
N MET A 1 41.08 -5.95 -4.57
CA MET A 1 39.71 -6.30 -4.98
C MET A 1 39.21 -7.34 -4.01
N ASN A 2 38.16 -7.03 -3.27
CA ASN A 2 37.56 -7.94 -2.31
C ASN A 2 36.31 -8.51 -2.96
N THR A 3 36.21 -9.83 -3.05
CA THR A 3 35.05 -10.51 -3.62
C THR A 3 34.06 -10.81 -2.50
N ILE A 4 32.81 -10.40 -2.69
CA ILE A 4 31.71 -10.68 -1.76
C ILE A 4 30.79 -11.69 -2.44
N SER A 5 30.57 -12.83 -1.81
CA SER A 5 29.57 -13.81 -2.25
C SER A 5 28.27 -13.57 -1.50
N ILE A 6 27.18 -13.36 -2.24
CA ILE A 6 25.83 -13.19 -1.70
C ILE A 6 24.96 -14.37 -2.12
N SER A 7 24.13 -14.86 -1.21
CA SER A 7 23.14 -15.91 -1.50
C SER A 7 21.75 -15.29 -1.44
N ILE A 8 21.02 -15.39 -2.55
CA ILE A 8 19.64 -14.92 -2.67
C ILE A 8 18.77 -16.03 -3.26
N SER A 9 17.48 -16.02 -2.97
CA SER A 9 16.52 -16.99 -3.51
C SER A 9 16.34 -16.82 -5.02
N ASP A 10 15.97 -17.89 -5.72
CA ASP A 10 15.76 -17.89 -7.18
C ASP A 10 14.74 -16.83 -7.64
N GLU A 11 13.68 -16.60 -6.85
CA GLU A 11 12.69 -15.55 -7.15
C GLU A 11 13.32 -14.14 -7.15
N ARG A 12 14.22 -13.88 -6.19
CA ARG A 12 14.91 -12.59 -6.07
C ARG A 12 15.93 -12.43 -7.19
N LEU A 13 16.60 -13.52 -7.58
CA LEU A 13 17.51 -13.52 -8.72
C LEU A 13 16.77 -13.23 -10.02
N LEU A 14 15.58 -13.82 -10.22
CA LEU A 14 14.76 -13.60 -11.42
C LEU A 14 14.27 -12.15 -11.49
N LYS A 15 13.78 -11.60 -10.37
CA LYS A 15 13.40 -10.18 -10.28
C LYS A 15 14.59 -9.26 -10.57
N LEU A 16 15.76 -9.56 -10.02
CA LEU A 16 16.97 -8.79 -10.26
C LEU A 16 17.39 -8.82 -11.74
N GLN A 17 17.25 -9.98 -12.38
CA GLN A 17 17.52 -10.14 -13.81
C GLN A 17 16.52 -9.38 -14.68
N GLN A 18 15.23 -9.38 -14.32
CA GLN A 18 14.21 -8.61 -15.03
C GLN A 18 14.51 -7.10 -14.96
N VAL A 19 14.78 -6.58 -13.76
CA VAL A 19 15.11 -5.15 -13.57
C VAL A 19 16.39 -4.78 -14.32
N ALA A 20 17.41 -5.65 -14.31
CA ALA A 20 18.63 -5.41 -15.07
C ALA A 20 18.35 -5.32 -16.58
N ASN A 21 17.50 -6.20 -17.12
CA ASN A 21 17.11 -6.17 -18.53
C ASN A 21 16.30 -4.92 -18.90
N GLU A 22 15.37 -4.49 -18.04
CA GLU A 22 14.57 -3.27 -18.26
C GLU A 22 15.44 -2.01 -18.30
N LEU A 23 16.49 -1.99 -17.49
CA LEU A 23 17.45 -0.89 -17.44
C LEU A 23 18.59 -1.05 -18.46
N ASN A 24 18.62 -2.15 -19.21
CA ASN A 24 19.68 -2.51 -20.15
C ASN A 24 21.08 -2.50 -19.49
N LEU A 25 21.16 -3.02 -18.26
CA LEU A 25 22.37 -3.13 -17.44
C LEU A 25 22.70 -4.60 -17.13
N SER A 26 23.95 -4.87 -16.77
CA SER A 26 24.32 -6.16 -16.16
C SER A 26 23.83 -6.22 -14.72
N ILE A 27 23.56 -7.44 -14.23
CA ILE A 27 23.24 -7.69 -12.81
C ILE A 27 24.35 -7.15 -11.90
N GLU A 28 25.61 -7.30 -12.32
CA GLU A 28 26.76 -6.80 -11.57
C GLU A 28 26.73 -5.27 -11.44
N GLU A 29 26.40 -4.56 -12.52
CA GLU A 29 26.30 -3.10 -12.50
C GLU A 29 25.13 -2.63 -11.64
N LEU A 30 23.99 -3.32 -11.72
CA LEU A 30 22.84 -3.01 -10.88
C LEU A 30 23.15 -3.21 -9.39
N VAL A 31 23.86 -4.28 -9.04
CA VAL A 31 24.31 -4.55 -7.66
C VAL A 31 25.33 -3.51 -7.21
N LEU A 32 26.29 -3.14 -8.06
CA LEU A 32 27.28 -2.10 -7.76
C LEU A 32 26.62 -0.75 -7.52
N ILE A 33 25.69 -0.32 -8.38
CA ILE A 33 24.93 0.92 -8.23
C ILE A 33 24.15 0.93 -6.90
N GLY A 34 23.54 -0.20 -6.53
CA GLY A 34 22.85 -0.34 -5.26
C GLY A 34 23.78 -0.16 -4.06
N ILE A 35 24.96 -0.79 -4.10
CA ILE A 35 26.00 -0.66 -3.07
C ILE A 35 26.53 0.79 -3.03
N GLU A 36 26.80 1.41 -4.18
CA GLU A 36 27.29 2.78 -4.27
C GLU A 36 26.29 3.79 -3.73
N ASN A 37 25.00 3.65 -4.04
CA ASN A 37 23.94 4.50 -3.48
C ASN A 37 23.83 4.30 -1.96
N PHE A 38 24.03 3.08 -1.46
CA PHE A 38 24.06 2.82 -0.03
C PHE A 38 25.26 3.46 0.66
N LEU A 39 26.46 3.35 0.05
CA LEU A 39 27.69 3.96 0.57
C LEU A 39 27.66 5.49 0.48
N ALA A 40 27.07 6.05 -0.59
CA ALA A 40 26.89 7.49 -0.75
C ALA A 40 25.94 8.10 0.30
N ARG A 41 25.07 7.28 0.90
CA ARG A 41 24.17 7.67 2.02
C ARG A 41 24.80 7.45 3.40
N GLY A 42 26.03 6.94 3.48
CA GLY A 42 26.64 6.42 4.70
C GLY A 42 27.49 7.41 5.49
N GLU A 43 26.86 8.26 6.30
CA GLU A 43 27.38 8.51 7.65
C GLU A 43 26.48 7.75 8.65
N PHE A 44 26.76 6.46 8.84
CA PHE A 44 26.10 5.66 9.90
C PHE A 44 27.16 5.15 10.88
N SER A 45 27.14 5.71 12.10
CA SER A 45 27.79 5.13 13.26
C SER A 45 26.99 3.92 13.77
N SER A 46 27.61 2.74 13.69
CA SER A 46 27.57 1.59 14.62
C SER A 46 26.24 0.88 14.99
N PRO A 47 26.28 -0.42 15.37
CA PRO A 47 25.22 -1.40 15.10
C PRO A 47 24.19 -1.61 16.21
N ASN A 48 24.00 -0.67 17.15
CA ASN A 48 23.22 -0.94 18.38
C ASN A 48 21.75 -0.46 18.37
N THR A 49 21.13 -0.30 17.20
CA THR A 49 19.73 0.20 17.06
C THR A 49 18.83 -0.69 16.21
N ALA A 50 19.15 -1.99 16.08
CA ALA A 50 18.38 -2.97 15.30
C ALA A 50 16.94 -3.26 15.78
N LYS A 51 16.33 -2.42 16.65
CA LYS A 51 14.94 -2.57 17.09
C LYS A 51 14.12 -1.29 17.17
N ASN A 52 14.66 -0.10 16.89
CA ASN A 52 13.91 1.14 17.16
C ASN A 52 14.02 2.25 16.12
N SER A 53 14.24 1.91 14.84
CA SER A 53 14.21 2.91 13.76
C SER A 53 13.70 2.33 12.43
N LEU A 54 12.53 1.70 12.47
CA LEU A 54 11.55 1.83 11.39
C LEU A 54 10.77 3.11 11.78
N ASN A 55 10.44 4.10 10.96
CA ASN A 55 10.21 4.17 9.53
C ASN A 55 9.56 5.55 9.29
N ASN A 56 10.37 6.60 9.24
CA ASN A 56 9.91 7.93 8.85
C ASN A 56 10.28 8.13 7.39
N ASN A 57 9.39 7.71 6.48
CA ASN A 57 9.13 8.26 5.13
C ASN A 57 8.55 7.17 4.21
N ALA A 58 7.22 7.17 4.08
CA ALA A 58 6.45 6.77 2.89
C ALA A 58 6.71 5.40 2.21
N GLU A 59 6.93 4.33 2.98
CA GLU A 59 6.63 2.97 2.50
C GLU A 59 5.53 2.38 3.40
N ILE A 60 4.33 2.20 2.84
CA ILE A 60 3.30 1.40 3.49
C ILE A 60 3.92 0.01 3.66
N SER A 61 4.19 -0.39 4.90
CA SER A 61 4.89 -1.64 5.17
C SER A 61 4.14 -2.80 4.53
N THR A 62 4.83 -3.68 3.81
CA THR A 62 4.23 -4.82 3.09
C THR A 62 3.28 -5.62 3.98
N GLU A 63 3.62 -5.78 5.26
CA GLU A 63 2.78 -6.43 6.26
C GLU A 63 1.39 -5.76 6.45
N VAL A 64 1.31 -4.43 6.36
CA VAL A 64 0.03 -3.69 6.42
C VAL A 64 -0.81 -3.97 5.18
N VAL A 65 -0.18 -4.01 4.00
CA VAL A 65 -0.86 -4.31 2.73
C VAL A 65 -1.36 -5.75 2.73
N GLU A 66 -0.53 -6.71 3.13
CA GLU A 66 -0.89 -8.13 3.23
C GLU A 66 -2.03 -8.34 4.23
N LYS A 67 -1.95 -7.71 5.41
CA LYS A 67 -3.02 -7.79 6.41
C LYS A 67 -4.33 -7.21 5.87
N PHE A 68 -4.30 -6.08 5.16
CA PHE A 68 -5.49 -5.50 4.54
C PHE A 68 -6.13 -6.47 3.54
N TYR A 69 -5.35 -7.01 2.59
CA TYR A 69 -5.89 -7.90 1.56
C TYR A 69 -6.37 -9.24 2.13
N ALA A 70 -5.73 -9.76 3.17
CA ALA A 70 -6.22 -10.94 3.89
C ALA A 70 -7.60 -10.68 4.51
N LEU A 71 -7.73 -9.59 5.28
CA LEU A 71 -9.01 -9.20 5.91
C LEU A 71 -10.08 -8.88 4.86
N ALA A 72 -9.72 -8.20 3.77
CA ALA A 72 -10.64 -7.86 2.70
C ALA A 72 -11.14 -9.10 1.96
N SER A 73 -10.27 -10.09 1.70
CA SER A 73 -10.65 -11.35 1.07
C SER A 73 -11.57 -12.19 1.95
N ASP A 74 -11.26 -12.27 3.25
CA ASP A 74 -12.08 -13.01 4.21
C ASP A 74 -13.44 -12.34 4.39
N TRP A 75 -13.44 -11.01 4.54
CA TRP A 75 -14.65 -10.21 4.55
C TRP A 75 -15.51 -10.48 3.30
N GLU A 76 -14.94 -10.32 2.09
CA GLU A 76 -15.67 -10.47 0.83
C GLU A 76 -16.32 -11.86 0.70
N LYS A 77 -15.62 -12.92 1.08
CA LYS A 77 -16.17 -14.29 1.07
C LYS A 77 -17.36 -14.45 1.99
N GLU A 78 -17.29 -13.89 3.20
CA GLU A 78 -18.35 -14.00 4.21
C GLU A 78 -19.55 -13.09 3.91
N VAL A 79 -19.32 -11.94 3.28
CA VAL A 79 -20.37 -10.97 2.97
C VAL A 79 -20.92 -11.04 1.56
N SER A 80 -20.36 -11.87 0.67
CA SER A 80 -20.79 -12.02 -0.73
C SER A 80 -22.29 -12.36 -0.86
N GLY A 81 -22.87 -13.04 0.14
CA GLY A 81 -24.30 -13.35 0.20
C GLY A 81 -25.21 -12.26 0.77
N LEU A 82 -24.65 -11.14 1.27
CA LEU A 82 -25.40 -10.07 1.91
C LEU A 82 -25.72 -8.95 0.91
N SER A 83 -26.98 -8.51 0.88
CA SER A 83 -27.42 -7.39 0.01
C SER A 83 -27.41 -6.03 0.72
N SER A 84 -27.05 -5.97 2.01
CA SER A 84 -27.08 -4.76 2.82
C SER A 84 -25.68 -4.33 3.22
N THR A 85 -25.21 -3.22 2.64
CA THR A 85 -23.90 -2.63 2.96
C THR A 85 -23.75 -2.27 4.44
N ALA A 86 -24.86 -1.97 5.13
CA ALA A 86 -24.88 -1.76 6.58
C ALA A 86 -24.45 -3.03 7.34
N GLN A 87 -25.04 -4.18 7.00
CA GLN A 87 -24.68 -5.47 7.61
C GLN A 87 -23.26 -5.89 7.25
N MET A 88 -22.83 -5.62 6.02
CA MET A 88 -21.45 -5.90 5.60
C MET A 88 -20.44 -5.07 6.41
N SER A 89 -20.80 -3.84 6.80
CA SER A 89 -19.94 -2.94 7.59
C SER A 89 -19.83 -3.37 9.06
N GLU A 90 -20.80 -4.13 9.57
CA GLU A 90 -20.78 -4.67 10.95
C GLU A 90 -19.85 -5.88 11.10
N HIS A 91 -19.35 -6.42 9.98
CA HIS A 91 -18.51 -7.62 9.99
C HIS A 91 -17.19 -7.39 10.76
N PRO A 92 -16.74 -8.34 11.61
CA PRO A 92 -15.51 -8.20 12.39
C PRO A 92 -14.28 -7.86 11.56
N ALA A 93 -14.10 -8.51 10.41
CA ALA A 93 -12.98 -8.22 9.51
C ALA A 93 -13.02 -6.78 8.95
N TYR A 94 -14.20 -6.23 8.70
CA TYR A 94 -14.35 -4.85 8.24
C TYR A 94 -14.03 -3.84 9.35
N GLN A 95 -14.45 -4.13 10.58
CA GLN A 95 -14.09 -3.34 11.76
C GLN A 95 -12.57 -3.37 12.02
N GLU A 96 -11.92 -4.52 11.81
CA GLU A 96 -10.46 -4.62 11.88
C GLU A 96 -9.77 -3.77 10.81
N ILE A 97 -10.30 -3.73 9.58
CA ILE A 97 -9.80 -2.82 8.53
C ILE A 97 -9.90 -1.37 8.99
N ILE A 98 -11.02 -0.95 9.59
CA ILE A 98 -11.16 0.41 10.16
C ILE A 98 -10.13 0.64 11.27
N ASN A 99 -9.91 -0.33 12.15
CA ASN A 99 -8.94 -0.25 13.25
C ASN A 99 -7.48 -0.13 12.76
N MET A 100 -7.16 -0.54 11.52
CA MET A 100 -5.83 -0.32 10.93
C MET A 100 -5.52 1.17 10.74
N GLY A 101 -6.54 2.03 10.69
CA GLY A 101 -6.41 3.47 10.76
C GLY A 101 -5.84 4.12 9.49
N THR A 102 -5.24 5.31 9.65
CA THR A 102 -4.82 6.17 8.52
C THR A 102 -3.77 5.55 7.60
N LYS A 103 -3.07 4.50 8.05
CA LYS A 103 -2.02 3.81 7.30
C LYS A 103 -2.54 3.12 6.04
N ILE A 104 -3.82 2.72 6.03
CA ILE A 104 -4.44 2.03 4.89
C ILE A 104 -5.22 2.97 3.98
N VAL A 105 -5.30 4.27 4.27
CA VAL A 105 -6.02 5.25 3.44
C VAL A 105 -5.57 5.21 1.97
N PRO A 106 -4.26 5.16 1.64
CA PRO A 106 -3.83 5.04 0.24
C PRO A 106 -4.32 3.75 -0.43
N ILE A 107 -4.36 2.65 0.31
CA ILE A 107 -4.82 1.34 -0.18
C ILE A 107 -6.33 1.40 -0.46
N LEU A 108 -7.11 1.95 0.46
CA LEU A 108 -8.56 2.13 0.28
C LEU A 108 -8.87 3.02 -0.92
N LEU A 109 -8.11 4.11 -1.09
CA LEU A 109 -8.25 5.02 -2.25
C LEU A 109 -7.94 4.32 -3.57
N LEU A 110 -6.98 3.39 -3.61
CA LEU A 110 -6.70 2.56 -4.78
C LEU A 110 -7.86 1.60 -5.06
N GLU A 111 -8.36 0.93 -4.01
CA GLU A 111 -9.45 -0.03 -4.10
C GLU A 111 -10.80 0.60 -4.48
N LEU A 112 -11.00 1.91 -4.24
CA LEU A 112 -12.17 2.65 -4.73
C LEU A 112 -12.33 2.57 -6.26
N LYS A 113 -11.27 2.30 -7.02
CA LYS A 113 -11.38 2.10 -8.48
C LYS A 113 -12.14 0.82 -8.82
N ASN A 114 -11.98 -0.23 -8.01
CA ASN A 114 -12.58 -1.54 -8.22
C ASN A 114 -13.94 -1.64 -7.52
N ASN A 115 -13.96 -1.38 -6.21
CA ASN A 115 -15.12 -1.60 -5.35
C ASN A 115 -15.44 -0.39 -4.46
N PRO A 116 -15.89 0.73 -5.05
CA PRO A 116 -16.08 1.99 -4.33
C PRO A 116 -17.09 1.90 -3.19
N LEU A 117 -18.21 1.18 -3.38
CA LEU A 117 -19.30 1.12 -2.39
C LEU A 117 -18.85 0.62 -1.02
N TYR A 118 -17.87 -0.29 -0.99
CA TYR A 118 -17.45 -0.94 0.24
C TYR A 118 -16.50 -0.08 1.07
N TRP A 119 -15.64 0.71 0.42
CA TRP A 119 -14.56 1.41 1.11
C TRP A 119 -14.89 2.86 1.49
N LEU A 120 -15.94 3.47 0.90
CA LEU A 120 -16.35 4.84 1.22
C LEU A 120 -16.69 5.04 2.70
N SER A 121 -17.34 4.04 3.33
CA SER A 121 -17.68 4.08 4.75
C SER A 121 -16.43 3.96 5.62
N ALA A 122 -15.53 3.03 5.31
CA ALA A 122 -14.24 2.88 5.98
C ALA A 122 -13.39 4.16 5.89
N LEU A 123 -13.31 4.79 4.71
CA LEU A 123 -12.57 6.05 4.54
C LEU A 123 -13.12 7.16 5.43
N THR A 124 -14.45 7.30 5.50
CA THR A 124 -15.10 8.28 6.38
C THR A 124 -14.81 7.98 7.85
N ALA A 125 -14.88 6.71 8.26
CA ALA A 125 -14.63 6.29 9.64
C ALA A 125 -13.18 6.50 10.07
N ILE A 126 -12.22 6.25 9.17
CA ILE A 126 -10.78 6.35 9.44
C ILE A 126 -10.31 7.81 9.42
N THR A 127 -10.74 8.57 8.41
CA THR A 127 -10.23 9.94 8.19
C THR A 127 -11.05 10.99 8.93
N GLY A 128 -12.31 10.68 9.28
CA GLY A 128 -13.27 11.65 9.82
C GLY A 128 -13.76 12.67 8.79
N GLU A 129 -13.30 12.57 7.53
CA GLU A 129 -13.60 13.51 6.46
C GLU A 129 -14.72 13.00 5.55
N ASN A 130 -15.40 13.92 4.86
CA ASN A 130 -16.38 13.56 3.85
C ASN A 130 -16.35 14.54 2.66
N PRO A 131 -15.53 14.27 1.63
CA PRO A 131 -15.42 15.13 0.45
C PRO A 131 -16.61 15.01 -0.51
N ILE A 132 -17.58 14.12 -0.24
CA ILE A 132 -18.72 13.85 -1.12
C ILE A 132 -19.75 14.97 -1.00
N LYS A 133 -19.97 15.69 -2.10
CA LYS A 133 -21.01 16.72 -2.19
C LYS A 133 -22.41 16.11 -2.19
N SER A 134 -23.40 16.86 -1.72
CA SER A 134 -24.79 16.42 -1.67
C SER A 134 -25.31 15.95 -3.04
N GLU A 135 -24.92 16.63 -4.11
CA GLU A 135 -25.30 16.30 -5.50
C GLU A 135 -24.66 15.00 -6.03
N GLN A 136 -23.56 14.54 -5.40
CA GLN A 136 -22.84 13.33 -5.77
C GLN A 136 -23.38 12.09 -5.03
N ARG A 137 -24.20 12.27 -3.98
CA ARG A 137 -24.75 11.15 -3.20
C ARG A 137 -25.60 10.24 -4.08
N GLY A 138 -25.39 8.93 -3.93
CA GLY A 138 -26.02 7.90 -4.77
C GLY A 138 -25.35 7.71 -6.14
N ARG A 139 -24.38 8.55 -6.51
CA ARG A 139 -23.60 8.41 -7.74
C ARG A 139 -22.24 7.83 -7.42
N VAL A 140 -22.19 6.51 -7.27
CA VAL A 140 -21.01 5.74 -6.81
C VAL A 140 -19.69 6.18 -7.47
N LYS A 141 -19.67 6.35 -8.80
CA LYS A 141 -18.48 6.81 -9.53
C LYS A 141 -18.03 8.21 -9.11
N GLN A 142 -18.97 9.14 -8.94
CA GLN A 142 -18.65 10.52 -8.53
C GLN A 142 -18.20 10.58 -7.07
N MET A 143 -18.79 9.75 -6.20
CA MET A 143 -18.37 9.62 -4.81
C MET A 143 -16.93 9.10 -4.71
N ALA A 144 -16.59 8.08 -5.52
CA ALA A 144 -15.22 7.56 -5.61
C ALA A 144 -14.24 8.62 -6.12
N SER A 145 -14.59 9.35 -7.18
CA SER A 145 -13.76 10.44 -7.71
C SER A 145 -13.50 11.54 -6.68
N ALA A 146 -14.51 11.92 -5.88
CA ALA A 146 -14.36 12.92 -4.83
C ALA A 146 -13.34 12.49 -3.76
N TRP A 147 -13.34 11.22 -3.37
CA TRP A 147 -12.36 10.66 -2.44
C TRP A 147 -10.96 10.57 -3.04
N ILE A 148 -10.84 10.15 -4.30
CA ILE A 148 -9.55 10.10 -5.01
C ILE A 148 -8.96 11.51 -5.12
N GLU A 149 -9.77 12.52 -5.47
CA GLU A 149 -9.33 13.91 -5.55
C GLU A 149 -8.92 14.47 -4.19
N TRP A 150 -9.70 14.18 -3.14
CA TRP A 150 -9.33 14.50 -1.75
C TRP A 150 -7.99 13.85 -1.39
N GLY A 151 -7.81 12.57 -1.72
CA GLY A 151 -6.58 11.84 -1.42
C GLY A 151 -5.35 12.44 -2.08
N LYS A 152 -5.48 12.86 -3.34
CA LYS A 152 -4.43 13.60 -4.06
C LYS A 152 -4.09 14.93 -3.39
N ASN A 153 -5.10 15.68 -2.96
CA ASN A 153 -4.89 16.95 -2.25
C ASN A 153 -4.20 16.76 -0.88
N GLN A 154 -4.42 15.62 -0.20
CA GLN A 154 -3.73 15.27 1.04
C GLN A 154 -2.28 14.77 0.82
N GLY A 155 -1.84 14.64 -0.44
CA GLY A 155 -0.50 14.16 -0.78
C GLY A 155 -0.36 12.63 -0.72
N TYR A 156 -1.47 11.87 -0.77
CA TYR A 156 -1.37 10.42 -0.88
C TYR A 156 -0.90 10.01 -2.29
N ALA A 157 0.12 9.17 -2.34
CA ALA A 157 0.60 8.54 -3.56
C ALA A 157 -0.39 7.47 -4.01
N ILE A 158 -1.33 7.86 -4.87
CA ILE A 158 -2.27 6.95 -5.54
C ILE A 158 -1.60 6.52 -6.85
N GLU A 159 -0.52 5.74 -6.78
CA GLU A 159 0.21 5.30 -7.97
C GLU A 159 -0.62 4.28 -8.77
N ASP A 160 -0.94 4.63 -10.02
CA ASP A 160 -1.40 3.68 -11.04
C ASP A 160 -0.21 2.79 -11.40
N ASN A 161 -0.02 1.67 -10.70
CA ASN A 161 0.70 0.55 -11.29
C ASN A 161 -0.30 -0.16 -12.22
N VAL A 162 -0.34 0.32 -13.48
CA VAL A 162 -0.92 -0.37 -14.64
C VAL A 162 0.21 -0.93 -15.47
#